data_AF-H1G6I7-F1
#
_entry.id   AF-H1G6I7-F1
#
_cell.length_a   1.000
_cell.length_b   1.000
_cell.length_c   1.000
_cell.angle_alpha   90.00
_cell.angle_beta   90.00
_cell.angle_gamma   90.00
#
_symmetry.space_group_name_H-M   'P 1'
#
loop_
_entity.id
_entity.type
_entity.pdbx_description
1 polymer ?
#
loop_
_entity_poly.entity_id
_entity_poly.type
_entity_poly.pdbx_seq_one_letter_code
_entity_poly.pdbx_strand_id
1 'polypeptide(L)'
;MRAETAMPHRHAPHALWAFALSIILLMPTSVLAQGVPTLDATTQTARAGYYQLRWGLEEADGAIYRLEESRATDFQEARVLYEGADRATVISGRGDGTFHYRVQATLADDSRSDWSPPLTVEVRHHALHQALTLFGVGAVVFLATIALIVTGRRIR
;
A
#
# COMPACT_ATOMS: atom_id res chain seq x y z
N MET A 1 -15.70 70.31 -56.08
CA MET A 1 -14.58 69.37 -56.35
C MET A 1 -13.42 69.73 -55.44
N ARG A 2 -13.34 69.12 -54.25
CA ARG A 2 -12.13 69.08 -53.43
C ARG A 2 -12.25 67.85 -52.52
N ALA A 3 -11.35 66.90 -52.74
CA ALA A 3 -11.28 65.64 -52.01
C ALA A 3 -10.74 65.87 -50.60
N GLU A 4 -11.43 65.31 -49.62
CA GLU A 4 -11.01 65.28 -48.23
C GLU A 4 -10.46 63.87 -47.97
N THR A 5 -9.14 63.75 -47.98
CA THR A 5 -8.42 62.48 -47.83
C THR A 5 -7.64 62.47 -46.52
N ALA A 6 -7.92 61.43 -45.72
CA ALA A 6 -7.09 60.82 -44.69
C ALA A 6 -6.86 61.56 -43.35
N MET A 7 -7.36 60.93 -42.27
CA MET A 7 -6.71 60.91 -40.96
C MET A 7 -6.81 59.48 -40.39
N PRO A 8 -5.70 58.92 -39.86
CA PRO A 8 -5.56 57.49 -39.58
C PRO A 8 -6.25 57.08 -38.28
N HIS A 9 -6.94 55.94 -38.33
CA HIS A 9 -7.50 55.28 -37.16
C HIS A 9 -6.37 54.85 -36.21
N ARG A 10 -6.35 55.47 -35.04
CA ARG A 10 -5.37 55.21 -33.98
C ARG A 10 -5.56 53.79 -33.46
N HIS A 11 -4.47 53.03 -33.48
CA HIS A 11 -4.35 51.67 -32.97
C HIS A 11 -4.91 51.56 -31.54
N ALA A 12 -5.77 50.57 -31.32
CA ALA A 12 -6.37 50.25 -30.03
C ALA A 12 -5.31 49.67 -29.05
N PRO A 13 -4.89 50.39 -28.00
CA PRO A 13 -3.95 49.86 -27.00
C PRO A 13 -4.63 48.89 -26.01
N HIS A 14 -5.96 48.79 -26.05
CA HIS A 14 -6.77 48.03 -25.10
C HIS A 14 -6.85 46.52 -25.42
N ALA A 15 -6.58 46.14 -26.68
CA ALA A 15 -6.63 44.74 -27.11
C ALA A 15 -5.48 43.90 -26.51
N LEU A 16 -4.34 44.53 -26.23
CA LEU A 16 -3.18 43.84 -25.65
C LEU A 16 -3.35 43.53 -24.16
N TRP A 17 -4.05 44.39 -23.41
CA TRP A 17 -4.35 44.15 -21.98
C TRP A 17 -5.40 43.05 -21.78
N ALA A 18 -6.41 42.99 -22.66
CA ALA A 18 -7.42 41.93 -22.62
C ALA A 18 -6.82 40.53 -22.95
N PHE A 19 -5.80 40.48 -23.80
CA PHE A 19 -5.14 39.23 -24.17
C PHE A 19 -4.28 38.66 -23.02
N ALA A 20 -3.58 39.53 -22.27
CA ALA A 20 -2.78 39.12 -21.11
C ALA A 20 -3.65 38.58 -19.96
N LEU A 21 -4.85 39.14 -19.76
CA LEU A 21 -5.79 38.68 -18.73
C LEU A 21 -6.40 37.31 -19.06
N SER A 22 -6.58 37.00 -20.35
CA SER A 22 -7.15 35.72 -20.81
C SER A 22 -6.16 34.55 -20.72
N ILE A 23 -4.84 34.81 -20.80
CA ILE A 23 -3.79 33.78 -20.67
C ILE A 23 -3.64 33.30 -19.21
N ILE A 24 -3.90 34.16 -18.23
CA ILE A 24 -3.85 33.79 -16.79
C ILE A 24 -5.02 32.86 -16.41
N LEU A 25 -6.18 32.98 -17.07
CA LEU A 25 -7.36 32.14 -16.82
C LEU A 25 -7.25 30.73 -17.44
N LEU A 26 -6.31 30.53 -18.37
CA LEU A 26 -6.04 29.26 -19.05
C LEU A 26 -4.81 28.53 -18.50
N MET A 27 -4.21 29.03 -17.41
CA MET A 27 -3.18 28.28 -16.70
C MET A 27 -3.87 27.07 -16.07
N PRO A 28 -3.47 25.82 -16.39
CA PRO A 28 -3.91 24.68 -15.62
C PRO A 28 -3.50 24.97 -14.18
N THR A 29 -4.47 25.05 -13.28
CA THR A 29 -4.21 25.05 -11.85
C THR A 29 -3.46 23.74 -11.59
N SER A 30 -2.14 23.82 -11.46
CA SER A 30 -1.35 22.69 -11.02
C SER A 30 -1.85 22.40 -9.61
N VAL A 31 -2.76 21.43 -9.48
CA VAL A 31 -2.98 20.75 -8.21
C VAL A 31 -1.59 20.30 -7.79
N LEU A 32 -1.12 20.81 -6.66
CA LEU A 32 0.13 20.32 -6.07
C LEU A 32 -0.02 18.80 -5.99
N ALA A 33 0.77 18.06 -6.76
CA ALA A 33 0.79 16.62 -6.66
C ALA A 33 1.26 16.28 -5.24
N GLN A 34 0.32 16.04 -4.35
CA GLN A 34 0.63 15.69 -2.97
C GLN A 34 1.23 14.29 -3.02
N GLY A 35 2.55 14.20 -2.77
CA GLY A 35 3.32 13.00 -3.07
C GLY A 35 2.70 11.72 -2.51
N VAL A 36 2.83 10.61 -3.21
CA VAL A 36 2.24 9.32 -2.82
C VAL A 36 3.17 8.59 -1.86
N PRO A 37 2.72 8.19 -0.65
CA PRO A 37 3.54 7.41 0.25
C PRO A 37 3.89 6.02 -0.33
N THR A 38 5.10 5.55 -0.06
CA THR A 38 5.49 4.16 -0.30
C THR A 38 5.03 3.29 0.87
N LEU A 39 4.60 2.06 0.56
CA LEU A 39 4.15 1.07 1.54
C LEU A 39 4.70 -0.30 1.15
N ASP A 40 5.46 -0.90 2.05
CA ASP A 40 6.15 -2.17 1.85
C ASP A 40 5.90 -3.13 3.02
N ALA A 41 5.95 -4.43 2.73
CA ALA A 41 5.91 -5.50 3.72
C ALA A 41 7.20 -6.30 3.69
N THR A 42 7.58 -6.86 4.85
CA THR A 42 8.71 -7.79 4.94
C THR A 42 8.48 -9.08 4.15
N THR A 43 7.22 -9.46 3.95
CA THR A 43 6.82 -10.60 3.11
C THR A 43 5.43 -10.37 2.54
N GLN A 44 5.19 -10.87 1.33
CA GLN A 44 3.86 -10.92 0.74
C GLN A 44 3.08 -12.17 1.17
N THR A 45 3.78 -13.20 1.69
CA THR A 45 3.16 -14.41 2.22
C THR A 45 3.73 -14.75 3.60
N ALA A 46 2.96 -14.53 4.65
CA ALA A 46 3.34 -14.80 6.02
C ALA A 46 2.93 -16.22 6.44
N ARG A 47 3.91 -17.08 6.71
CA ARG A 47 3.68 -18.46 7.18
C ARG A 47 3.66 -18.63 8.70
N ALA A 48 4.19 -17.64 9.40
CA ALA A 48 4.28 -17.63 10.85
C ALA A 48 3.20 -16.75 11.51
N GLY A 49 2.25 -16.21 10.75
CA GLY A 49 1.19 -15.35 11.25
C GLY A 49 1.63 -13.94 11.68
N TYR A 50 2.85 -13.53 11.29
CA TYR A 50 3.36 -12.17 11.53
C TYR A 50 4.15 -11.62 10.34
N TYR A 51 4.17 -10.30 10.21
CA TYR A 51 4.92 -9.53 9.22
C TYR A 51 5.04 -8.08 9.67
N GLN A 52 6.05 -7.36 9.18
CA GLN A 52 6.21 -5.93 9.42
C GLN A 52 5.83 -5.16 8.17
N LEU A 53 5.05 -4.10 8.37
CA LEU A 53 4.72 -3.08 7.38
C LEU A 53 5.60 -1.85 7.61
N ARG A 54 6.05 -1.22 6.53
CA ARG A 54 6.90 -0.03 6.54
C ARG A 54 6.37 0.95 5.51
N TRP A 55 6.41 2.23 5.84
CA TRP A 55 5.97 3.28 4.93
C TRP A 55 6.80 4.53 5.07
N GLY A 56 6.71 5.39 4.06
CA GLY A 56 7.37 6.69 4.07
C GLY A 56 6.86 7.57 2.94
N LEU A 57 7.15 8.85 3.06
CA LEU A 57 6.94 9.82 1.99
C LEU A 57 8.18 10.72 1.96
N GLU A 58 8.73 10.94 0.77
CA GLU A 58 9.89 11.84 0.60
C GLU A 58 9.48 13.28 0.92
N GLU A 59 10.42 14.03 1.52
CA GLU A 59 10.23 15.45 1.89
C GLU A 59 9.03 15.72 2.83
N ALA A 60 8.53 14.68 3.52
CA ALA A 60 7.42 14.77 4.46
C ALA A 60 7.89 14.66 5.93
N ASP A 61 8.76 15.58 6.34
CA ASP A 61 9.24 15.66 7.72
C ASP A 61 8.11 16.10 8.66
N GLY A 62 7.99 15.40 9.79
CA GLY A 62 6.93 15.64 10.77
C GLY A 62 5.53 15.18 10.32
N ALA A 63 5.41 14.47 9.19
CA ALA A 63 4.14 13.96 8.74
C ALA A 63 3.55 12.89 9.67
N ILE A 64 2.22 12.90 9.78
CA ILE A 64 1.43 11.91 10.49
C ILE A 64 0.86 10.92 9.48
N TYR A 65 1.11 9.64 9.66
CA TYR A 65 0.63 8.59 8.79
C TYR A 65 -0.60 7.91 9.37
N ARG A 66 -1.59 7.65 8.52
CA ARG A 66 -2.75 6.81 8.79
C ARG A 66 -2.65 5.54 7.96
N LEU A 67 -2.54 4.40 8.63
CA LEU A 67 -2.54 3.07 8.02
C LEU A 67 -3.93 2.44 8.17
N GLU A 68 -4.47 1.97 7.06
CA GLU A 68 -5.73 1.25 6.99
C GLU A 68 -5.54 -0.19 6.52
N GLU A 69 -6.38 -1.08 7.05
CA GLU A 69 -6.50 -2.48 6.66
C GLU A 69 -7.90 -2.76 6.12
N SER A 70 -8.02 -3.56 5.06
CA SER A 70 -9.29 -4.12 4.62
C SER A 70 -9.15 -5.57 4.17
N ARG A 71 -10.27 -6.30 4.17
CA ARG A 71 -10.40 -7.63 3.54
C ARG A 71 -10.91 -7.55 2.10
N ALA A 72 -11.29 -6.37 1.63
CA ALA A 72 -11.69 -6.10 0.25
C ALA A 72 -10.74 -5.10 -0.40
N THR A 73 -10.53 -5.23 -1.71
CA THR A 73 -9.62 -4.37 -2.47
C THR A 73 -10.12 -2.93 -2.62
N ASP A 74 -11.42 -2.68 -2.38
CA ASP A 74 -12.06 -1.37 -2.49
C ASP A 74 -11.99 -0.53 -1.22
N PHE A 75 -11.54 -1.11 -0.10
CA PHE A 75 -11.41 -0.46 1.21
C PHE A 75 -12.71 0.18 1.72
N GLN A 76 -13.89 -0.30 1.31
CA GLN A 76 -15.17 0.23 1.81
C GLN A 76 -15.37 -0.04 3.30
N GLU A 77 -14.93 -1.19 3.77
CA GLU A 77 -14.95 -1.60 5.19
C GLU A 77 -13.54 -1.55 5.78
N ALA A 78 -12.79 -0.49 5.47
CA ALA A 78 -11.43 -0.32 5.99
C ALA A 78 -11.44 0.01 7.50
N ARG A 79 -10.49 -0.60 8.22
CA ARG A 79 -10.22 -0.33 9.63
C ARG A 79 -8.91 0.42 9.75
N VAL A 80 -8.89 1.51 10.53
CA VAL A 80 -7.65 2.19 10.91
C VAL A 80 -6.87 1.29 11.88
N LEU A 81 -5.64 0.96 11.50
CA LEU A 81 -4.74 0.12 12.27
C LEU A 81 -3.67 0.94 13.01
N TYR A 82 -3.28 2.08 12.44
CA TYR A 82 -2.31 2.98 13.05
C TYR A 82 -2.55 4.43 12.60
N GLU A 83 -2.33 5.38 13.51
CA GLU A 83 -2.35 6.81 13.23
C GLU A 83 -1.28 7.50 14.10
N GLY A 84 -0.26 8.10 13.48
CA GLY A 84 0.86 8.71 14.21
C GLY A 84 2.11 8.94 13.34
N ALA A 85 3.22 9.35 13.95
CA ALA A 85 4.46 9.71 13.23
C ALA A 85 5.37 8.52 12.88
N ASP A 86 5.09 7.33 13.43
CA ASP A 86 5.90 6.14 13.15
C ASP A 86 5.78 5.73 11.69
N ARG A 87 6.84 5.08 11.21
CA ARG A 87 7.01 4.65 9.81
C ARG A 87 6.98 3.14 9.62
N ALA A 88 6.60 2.41 10.68
CA ALA A 88 6.48 0.97 10.64
C ALA A 88 5.55 0.45 11.74
N THR A 89 4.94 -0.71 11.48
CA THR A 89 4.25 -1.49 12.50
C THR A 89 4.44 -2.98 12.28
N VAL A 90 4.40 -3.75 13.36
CA VAL A 90 4.44 -5.21 13.31
C VAL A 90 3.03 -5.75 13.46
N ILE A 91 2.58 -6.51 12.46
CA ILE A 91 1.34 -7.27 12.51
C ILE A 91 1.66 -8.67 13.02
N SER A 92 0.91 -9.14 14.01
CA SER A 92 1.08 -10.47 14.60
C SER A 92 -0.28 -11.10 14.93
N GLY A 93 -0.28 -12.41 15.20
CA GLY A 93 -1.48 -13.14 15.61
C GLY A 93 -2.56 -13.24 14.52
N ARG A 94 -2.20 -13.06 13.25
CA ARG A 94 -3.14 -13.17 12.15
C ARG A 94 -3.38 -14.63 11.81
N GLY A 95 -4.65 -15.00 11.61
CA GLY A 95 -5.05 -16.27 11.02
C GLY A 95 -4.89 -16.26 9.50
N ASP A 96 -5.17 -17.40 8.85
CA ASP A 96 -5.13 -17.52 7.40
C ASP A 96 -6.09 -16.55 6.70
N GLY A 97 -5.64 -15.93 5.61
CA GLY A 97 -6.46 -15.01 4.83
C GLY A 97 -5.65 -13.97 4.05
N THR A 98 -6.37 -13.18 3.25
CA THR A 98 -5.79 -12.08 2.46
C THR A 98 -6.15 -10.75 3.11
N PHE A 99 -5.14 -9.91 3.30
CA PHE A 99 -5.27 -8.59 3.90
C PHE A 99 -4.71 -7.54 2.95
N HIS A 100 -5.42 -6.43 2.81
CA HIS A 100 -5.04 -5.28 2.00
C HIS A 100 -4.73 -4.10 2.90
N TYR A 101 -3.67 -3.37 2.57
CA TYR A 101 -3.18 -2.23 3.33
C TYR A 101 -3.01 -1.01 2.43
N ARG A 102 -3.31 0.16 2.97
CA ARG A 102 -2.97 1.44 2.34
C ARG A 102 -2.60 2.46 3.40
N VAL A 103 -1.74 3.40 3.05
CA VAL A 103 -1.30 4.46 3.96
C VAL A 103 -1.47 5.83 3.31
N GLN A 104 -1.84 6.82 4.11
CA GLN A 104 -1.91 8.23 3.74
C GLN A 104 -1.09 9.03 4.74
N ALA A 105 -0.41 10.07 4.26
CA ALA A 105 0.30 11.03 5.08
C ALA A 105 -0.53 12.31 5.23
N THR A 106 -0.49 12.91 6.41
CA THR A 106 -0.90 14.29 6.69
C THR A 106 0.37 15.07 6.96
N LEU A 107 0.67 16.06 6.12
CA LEU A 107 1.88 16.88 6.18
C LEU A 107 1.73 17.95 7.27
N ALA A 108 2.83 18.65 7.57
CA ALA A 108 2.88 19.67 8.61
C ALA A 108 1.98 20.90 8.32
N ASP A 109 1.62 21.12 7.05
CA ASP A 109 0.67 22.15 6.61
C ASP A 109 -0.79 21.69 6.64
N ASP A 110 -1.07 20.56 7.30
CA ASP A 110 -2.38 19.89 7.41
C ASP A 110 -2.93 19.36 6.07
N SER A 111 -2.12 19.41 5.01
CA SER A 111 -2.46 18.87 3.71
C SER A 111 -2.29 17.35 3.69
N ARG A 112 -3.14 16.63 2.94
CA ARG A 112 -3.11 15.16 2.89
C ARG A 112 -2.56 14.65 1.58
N SER A 113 -1.65 13.68 1.64
CA SER A 113 -1.22 12.96 0.46
C SER A 113 -2.35 12.18 -0.20
N ASP A 114 -2.14 11.78 -1.45
CA ASP A 114 -2.87 10.65 -2.00
C ASP A 114 -2.59 9.38 -1.18
N TRP A 115 -3.50 8.41 -1.28
CA TRP A 115 -3.28 7.08 -0.70
C TRP A 115 -2.19 6.34 -1.45
N SER A 116 -1.38 5.57 -0.73
CA SER A 116 -0.48 4.60 -1.35
C SER A 116 -1.25 3.59 -2.20
N PRO A 117 -0.61 2.98 -3.22
CA PRO A 117 -1.15 1.79 -3.85
C PRO A 117 -1.47 0.72 -2.78
N PRO A 118 -2.58 -0.03 -2.93
CA PRO A 118 -2.90 -1.12 -2.03
C PRO A 118 -1.80 -2.19 -2.00
N LEU A 119 -1.28 -2.47 -0.81
CA LEU A 119 -0.36 -3.57 -0.57
C LEU A 119 -1.13 -4.79 -0.07
N THR A 120 -0.94 -5.94 -0.71
CA THR A 120 -1.61 -7.18 -0.33
C THR A 120 -0.64 -8.11 0.39
N VAL A 121 -1.05 -8.63 1.55
CA VAL A 121 -0.32 -9.65 2.31
C VAL A 121 -1.25 -10.83 2.53
N GLU A 122 -0.77 -12.02 2.21
CA GLU A 122 -1.47 -13.27 2.43
C GLU A 122 -0.87 -13.99 3.63
N VAL A 123 -1.72 -14.47 4.54
CA VAL A 123 -1.32 -15.31 5.66
C VAL A 123 -1.71 -16.75 5.33
N ARG A 124 -0.73 -17.64 5.32
CA ARG A 124 -0.89 -19.08 5.07
C ARG A 124 -0.01 -19.87 6.01
N HIS A 125 -0.58 -20.35 7.12
CA HIS A 125 0.13 -21.15 8.11
C HIS A 125 0.63 -22.45 7.50
N HIS A 126 1.74 -22.94 8.05
CA HIS A 126 2.18 -24.30 7.78
C HIS A 126 1.07 -25.28 8.12
N ALA A 127 0.81 -26.19 7.19
CA ALA A 127 -0.33 -27.06 7.33
C ALA A 127 -0.02 -28.14 8.36
N LEU A 128 -0.79 -28.17 9.45
CA LEU A 128 -0.65 -29.16 10.52
C LEU A 128 -0.67 -30.61 9.98
N HIS A 129 -1.39 -30.85 8.89
CA HIS A 129 -1.44 -32.15 8.23
C HIS A 129 -0.05 -32.64 7.77
N GLN A 130 0.85 -31.75 7.36
CA GLN A 130 2.21 -32.14 6.93
C GLN A 130 3.04 -32.68 8.10
N ALA A 131 2.89 -32.06 9.27
CA ALA A 131 3.52 -32.56 10.49
C ALA A 131 2.92 -33.92 10.89
N LEU A 132 1.59 -34.03 10.85
CA LEU A 132 0.87 -35.26 11.20
C LEU A 132 1.17 -36.42 10.23
N THR A 133 1.35 -36.16 8.94
CA THR A 133 1.74 -37.21 7.97
C THR A 133 3.17 -37.68 8.23
N LEU A 134 4.11 -36.77 8.48
CA LEU A 134 5.49 -37.15 8.83
C LEU A 134 5.55 -37.95 10.13
N PHE A 135 4.82 -37.52 11.16
CA PHE A 135 4.69 -38.27 12.41
C PHE A 135 4.04 -39.64 12.19
N GLY A 136 2.98 -39.71 11.40
CA GLY A 136 2.29 -40.96 11.07
C GLY A 136 3.19 -41.95 10.32
N VAL A 137 3.92 -41.49 9.31
CA VAL A 137 4.91 -42.30 8.58
C VAL A 137 6.03 -42.77 9.51
N GLY A 138 6.57 -41.88 10.33
CA GLY A 138 7.57 -42.23 11.34
C GLY A 138 7.07 -43.28 12.32
N ALA A 139 5.83 -43.15 12.80
CA ALA A 139 5.19 -44.12 13.69
C ALA A 139 5.04 -45.49 13.03
N VAL A 140 4.65 -45.55 11.75
CA VAL A 140 4.55 -46.82 11.01
C VAL A 140 5.91 -47.51 10.90
N VAL A 141 6.96 -46.79 10.51
CA VAL A 141 8.33 -47.35 10.40
C VAL A 141 8.84 -47.82 11.77
N PHE A 142 8.58 -47.05 12.81
CA PHE A 142 8.96 -47.40 14.18
C PHE A 142 8.27 -48.69 14.66
N LEU A 143 6.96 -48.80 14.45
CA LEU A 143 6.20 -50.00 14.77
C LEU A 143 6.66 -51.22 13.95
N ALA A 144 6.95 -51.05 12.66
CA ALA A 144 7.51 -52.12 11.82
C ALA A 144 8.86 -52.62 12.34
N THR A 145 9.71 -51.70 12.81
CA THR A 145 11.02 -52.03 13.40
C THR A 145 10.85 -52.81 14.70
N ILE A 146 9.92 -52.41 15.57
CA ILE A 146 9.58 -53.16 16.80
C ILE A 146 9.08 -54.56 16.46
N ALA A 147 8.15 -54.67 15.50
CA ALA A 147 7.61 -55.95 15.09
C ALA A 147 8.70 -56.88 14.54
N LEU A 148 9.65 -56.36 13.77
CA LEU A 148 10.81 -57.10 13.29
C LEU A 148 11.67 -57.62 14.44
N ILE A 149 11.96 -56.77 15.44
CA ILE A 149 12.76 -57.16 16.62
C ILE A 149 12.04 -58.25 17.43
N VAL A 150 10.74 -58.08 17.71
CA VAL A 150 9.96 -59.02 18.52
C VAL A 150 9.80 -60.36 17.80
N THR A 151 9.52 -60.33 16.51
CA THR A 151 9.34 -61.55 15.70
C THR A 151 10.65 -62.28 15.50
N GLY A 152 11.75 -61.56 15.26
CA GLY A 152 13.09 -62.16 15.13
C GLY A 152 13.55 -62.88 16.39
N ARG A 153 13.11 -62.44 17.58
CA ARG A 153 13.38 -63.08 18.87
C ARG A 153 12.56 -64.34 19.14
N ARG A 154 11.47 -64.58 18.40
CA ARG A 154 10.58 -65.74 18.58
C ARG A 154 10.89 -66.91 17.64
N ILE A 155 11.69 -66.67 16.60
CA ILE A 155 12.02 -67.69 15.56
C ILE A 155 13.31 -68.45 15.90
N ARG A 156 14.10 -67.98 16.88
CA ARG A 156 15.17 -68.74 17.52
C ARG A 156 14.67 -69.33 18.83
#